data_AF-A0A4U1CV62-F1
#
_entry.id   AF-A0A4U1CV62-F1
#
_cell.length_a   1.000
_cell.length_b   1.000
_cell.length_c   1.000
_cell.angle_alpha   90.00
_cell.angle_beta   90.00
_cell.angle_gamma   90.00
#
_symmetry.space_group_name_H-M   'P 1'
#
loop_
_entity.id
_entity.type
_entity.pdbx_description
1 polymer ?
#
loop_
_entity_poly.entity_id
_entity_poly.type
_entity_poly.pdbx_seq_one_letter_code
_entity_poly.pdbx_strand_id
1 'polypeptide(L)'
;MPLTKEIYRDEYSQYSKEIFYNDKQQIIGTLDVSKADGKEHGQLGVYEYTGENYRLIKYKNGTKAYAHFTSQGHTVLGKTGWYSIEEASSVQDFKYEEGVLIAENYRDEDKATYSHSYTYQNGMKVSETSVSVDGTVTKINFTYQDKTMLSKATFINDQFSDEIHYSYHHQHNLLSKEQKFLKNKESLYLSSEMKFFYNAKKELEKTEYYGRYDSKLHLYKIEETIRKGNERTMQHFLVPDVEMVMGYYDLASMHDQLKRDNLEWAVSIFNAQYMTTVKLQRVNLTIDRVDNQDNIVETKMMHPEKDEEMAKVLYRNEYNDKSLLEFVICYRVTEDGKTEENSIRKFYYKD
;
A
#
# COMPACT_ATOMS: atom_id res chain seq x y z
N MET A 1 13.36 19.71 5.70
CA MET A 1 13.90 20.01 4.36
C MET A 1 13.40 18.94 3.40
N PRO A 2 12.86 19.31 2.23
CA PRO A 2 12.32 18.33 1.29
C PRO A 2 13.44 17.49 0.66
N LEU A 3 13.18 16.21 0.46
CA LEU A 3 14.04 15.30 -0.31
C LEU A 3 14.00 15.71 -1.79
N THR A 4 15.17 15.86 -2.40
CA THR A 4 15.33 16.26 -3.81
C THR A 4 15.89 15.13 -4.66
N LYS A 5 16.64 14.20 -4.07
CA LYS A 5 17.16 13.04 -4.80
C LYS A 5 17.35 11.85 -3.88
N GLU A 6 17.04 10.68 -4.41
CA GLU A 6 17.36 9.39 -3.83
C GLU A 6 18.17 8.58 -4.85
N ILE A 7 19.22 7.92 -4.39
CA ILE A 7 19.98 6.96 -5.19
C ILE A 7 20.01 5.64 -4.43
N TYR A 8 19.51 4.58 -5.04
CA TYR A 8 19.67 3.22 -4.59
C TYR A 8 20.64 2.49 -5.52
N ARG A 9 21.56 1.72 -4.95
CA ARG A 9 22.49 0.88 -5.70
C ARG A 9 22.66 -0.46 -5.00
N ASP A 10 22.66 -1.53 -5.79
CA ASP A 10 23.12 -2.85 -5.40
C ASP A 10 24.15 -3.39 -6.40
N GLU A 11 24.46 -4.68 -6.32
CA GLU A 11 25.43 -5.35 -7.22
C GLU A 11 24.98 -5.34 -8.69
N TYR A 12 23.67 -5.38 -8.94
CA TYR A 12 23.11 -5.62 -10.28
C TYR A 12 22.47 -4.38 -10.89
N SER A 13 22.14 -3.39 -10.07
CA SER A 13 21.31 -2.27 -10.48
C SER A 13 21.63 -0.96 -9.77
N GLN A 14 21.27 0.12 -10.45
CA GLN A 14 21.22 1.45 -9.87
C GLN A 14 19.88 2.08 -10.21
N TYR A 15 19.16 2.51 -9.18
CA TYR A 15 17.96 3.32 -9.30
C TYR A 15 18.22 4.72 -8.76
N SER A 16 17.70 5.75 -9.43
CA SER A 16 17.70 7.11 -8.92
C SER A 16 16.36 7.76 -9.16
N LYS A 17 15.91 8.52 -8.16
CA LYS A 17 14.74 9.37 -8.23
C LYS A 17 15.15 10.80 -7.94
N GLU A 18 14.83 11.72 -8.85
CA GLU A 18 15.00 13.16 -8.65
C GLU A 18 13.64 13.83 -8.58
N ILE A 19 13.50 14.81 -7.67
CA ILE A 19 12.28 15.58 -7.44
C ILE A 19 12.64 17.06 -7.54
N PHE A 20 11.98 17.76 -8.46
CA PHE A 20 12.21 19.17 -8.73
C PHE A 20 11.06 19.98 -8.17
N TYR A 21 11.36 21.06 -7.46
CA TYR A 21 10.38 21.92 -6.81
C TYR A 21 10.43 23.35 -7.37
N ASN A 22 9.28 24.03 -7.45
CA ASN A 22 9.24 25.47 -7.70
C ASN A 22 9.49 26.29 -6.40
N ASP A 23 9.43 27.61 -6.52
CA ASP A 23 9.62 28.55 -5.39
C ASP A 23 8.55 28.40 -4.30
N LYS A 24 7.37 27.89 -4.65
CA LYS A 24 6.29 27.56 -3.71
C LYS A 24 6.44 26.17 -3.07
N GLN A 25 7.57 25.49 -3.30
CA GLN A 25 7.84 24.12 -2.84
C GLN A 25 6.86 23.07 -3.39
N GLN A 26 6.23 23.33 -4.53
CA GLN A 26 5.40 22.35 -5.24
C GLN A 26 6.28 21.55 -6.20
N ILE A 27 6.00 20.25 -6.33
CA ILE A 27 6.73 19.38 -7.25
C ILE A 27 6.36 19.77 -8.68
N ILE A 28 7.35 20.17 -9.49
CA ILE A 28 7.16 20.53 -10.91
C ILE A 28 7.67 19.46 -11.86
N GLY A 29 8.46 18.50 -11.36
CA GLY A 29 8.88 17.36 -12.14
C GLY A 29 9.49 16.26 -11.28
N THR A 30 9.46 15.05 -11.80
CA THR A 30 10.17 13.89 -11.23
C THR A 30 10.91 13.15 -12.34
N LEU A 31 12.11 12.67 -12.06
CA LEU A 31 12.84 11.79 -12.97
C LEU A 31 13.22 10.51 -12.22
N ASP A 32 12.64 9.40 -12.64
CA ASP A 32 12.98 8.06 -12.18
C ASP A 32 13.85 7.38 -13.25
N VAL A 33 15.03 6.88 -12.87
CA VAL A 33 15.94 6.16 -13.76
C VAL A 33 16.36 4.87 -13.09
N SER A 34 16.21 3.75 -13.79
CA SER A 34 16.71 2.44 -13.39
C SER A 34 17.70 1.93 -14.43
N LYS A 35 18.85 1.46 -13.97
CA LYS A 35 19.90 0.87 -14.80
C LYS A 35 20.14 -0.55 -14.31
N ALA A 36 19.90 -1.53 -15.17
CA ALA A 36 20.16 -2.94 -14.90
C ALA A 36 20.57 -3.62 -16.21
N ASP A 37 21.53 -4.55 -16.15
CA ASP A 37 22.00 -5.35 -17.31
C ASP A 37 22.36 -4.52 -18.56
N GLY A 38 22.97 -3.34 -18.36
CA GLY A 38 23.35 -2.43 -19.44
C GLY A 38 22.17 -1.72 -20.13
N LYS A 39 20.93 -1.91 -19.66
CA LYS A 39 19.73 -1.20 -20.12
C LYS A 39 19.37 -0.09 -19.14
N GLU A 40 19.01 1.06 -19.69
CA GLU A 40 18.44 2.17 -18.94
C GLU A 40 16.94 2.24 -19.20
N HIS A 41 16.16 2.18 -18.14
CA HIS A 41 14.75 2.48 -18.14
C HIS A 41 14.55 3.79 -17.38
N GLY A 42 13.64 4.62 -17.86
CA GLY A 42 13.38 5.90 -17.22
C GLY A 42 11.95 6.35 -17.40
N GLN A 43 11.48 7.14 -16.43
CA GLN A 43 10.18 7.79 -16.47
C GLN A 43 10.34 9.24 -16.01
N LEU A 44 9.82 10.15 -16.82
CA LEU A 44 9.75 11.57 -16.49
C LEU A 44 8.31 11.92 -16.15
N GLY A 45 8.08 12.54 -14.99
CA GLY A 45 6.82 13.15 -14.60
C GLY A 45 6.91 14.67 -14.70
N VAL A 46 5.92 15.31 -15.31
CA VAL A 46 5.78 16.77 -15.42
C VAL A 46 4.48 17.18 -14.75
N TYR A 47 4.53 18.21 -13.90
CA TYR A 47 3.37 18.70 -13.16
C TYR A 47 2.99 20.09 -13.67
N GLU A 48 1.79 20.21 -14.23
CA GLU A 48 1.21 21.48 -14.70
C GLU A 48 0.17 21.98 -13.69
N TYR A 49 0.43 23.09 -13.01
CA TYR A 49 -0.50 23.67 -12.05
C TYR A 49 -1.41 24.74 -12.68
N THR A 50 -2.70 24.70 -12.33
CA THR A 50 -3.69 25.75 -12.63
C THR A 50 -4.45 26.09 -11.35
N GLY A 51 -3.94 27.06 -10.58
CA GLY A 51 -4.44 27.33 -9.24
C GLY A 51 -4.10 26.18 -8.29
N GLU A 52 -5.12 25.61 -7.65
CA GLU A 52 -5.00 24.41 -6.80
C GLU A 52 -5.06 23.10 -7.61
N ASN A 53 -5.60 23.15 -8.83
CA ASN A 53 -5.65 22.00 -9.72
C ASN A 53 -4.27 21.70 -10.30
N TYR A 54 -4.02 20.44 -10.64
CA TYR A 54 -2.83 20.12 -11.42
C TYR A 54 -3.03 18.91 -12.32
N ARG A 55 -2.19 18.84 -13.35
CA ARG A 55 -2.07 17.70 -14.24
C ARG A 55 -0.69 17.07 -14.08
N LEU A 56 -0.62 15.75 -13.89
CA LEU A 56 0.60 14.97 -13.96
C LEU A 56 0.67 14.26 -15.30
N ILE A 57 1.72 14.55 -16.06
CA ILE A 57 2.00 13.94 -17.36
C ILE A 57 3.23 13.07 -17.23
N LYS A 58 3.12 11.79 -17.58
CA LYS A 58 4.24 10.84 -17.51
C LYS A 58 4.73 10.46 -18.91
N TYR A 59 6.04 10.38 -19.04
CA TYR A 59 6.75 10.04 -20.27
C TYR A 59 7.71 8.88 -20.00
N LYS A 60 7.68 7.86 -20.87
CA LYS A 60 8.66 6.77 -20.85
C LYS A 60 9.97 7.19 -21.52
N ASN A 61 11.06 6.51 -21.17
CA ASN A 61 12.31 6.55 -21.91
C ASN A 61 12.05 6.28 -23.41
N GLY A 62 12.69 7.06 -24.27
CA GLY A 62 12.53 7.01 -25.73
C GLY A 62 11.56 8.04 -26.32
N THR A 63 10.77 8.73 -25.50
CA THR A 63 9.92 9.85 -25.94
C THR A 63 10.75 11.11 -26.21
N LYS A 64 10.23 12.03 -27.03
CA LYS A 64 10.91 13.31 -27.35
C LYS A 64 10.99 14.19 -26.12
N ALA A 65 9.92 14.28 -25.33
CA ALA A 65 9.92 14.98 -24.05
C ALA A 65 11.02 14.47 -23.11
N TYR A 66 11.16 13.14 -22.95
CA TYR A 66 12.20 12.56 -22.11
C TYR A 66 13.61 12.92 -22.62
N ALA A 67 13.87 12.78 -23.92
CA ALA A 67 15.15 13.13 -24.53
C ALA A 67 15.47 14.64 -24.41
N HIS A 68 14.46 15.49 -24.56
CA HIS A 68 14.60 16.93 -24.41
C HIS A 68 14.94 17.30 -22.95
N PHE A 69 14.22 16.74 -21.99
CA PHE A 69 14.49 16.96 -20.56
C PHE A 69 15.89 16.50 -20.16
N THR A 70 16.28 15.28 -20.55
CA THR A 70 17.59 14.72 -20.18
C THR A 70 18.77 15.44 -20.82
N SER A 71 18.57 16.10 -21.98
CA SER A 71 19.61 16.92 -22.62
C SER A 71 19.73 18.35 -22.06
N GLN A 72 18.61 18.97 -21.67
CA GLN A 72 18.58 20.37 -21.19
C GLN A 72 18.51 20.48 -19.65
N GLY A 73 18.27 19.36 -18.96
CA GLY A 73 18.10 19.27 -17.52
C GLY A 73 16.85 19.98 -17.00
N HIS A 74 16.80 20.20 -15.69
CA HIS A 74 15.66 20.81 -14.99
C HIS A 74 15.31 22.23 -15.47
N THR A 75 16.16 22.90 -16.25
CA THR A 75 15.94 24.26 -16.77
C THR A 75 14.77 24.38 -17.76
N VAL A 76 14.27 23.25 -18.27
CA VAL A 76 13.06 23.22 -19.11
C VAL A 76 11.78 23.17 -18.28
N LEU A 77 11.84 22.72 -17.01
CA LEU A 77 10.68 22.71 -16.12
C LEU A 77 10.19 24.14 -15.89
N GLY A 78 8.87 24.34 -15.97
CA GLY A 78 8.24 25.66 -15.87
C GLY A 78 8.22 26.47 -17.16
N LYS A 79 8.86 25.99 -18.25
CA LYS A 79 8.68 26.54 -19.60
C LYS A 79 7.54 25.81 -20.30
N THR A 80 6.81 26.51 -21.16
CA THR A 80 5.74 25.93 -21.97
C THR A 80 6.25 25.41 -23.31
N GLY A 81 5.67 24.33 -23.83
CA GLY A 81 5.84 23.89 -25.23
C GLY A 81 7.08 23.07 -25.54
N TRP A 82 7.80 22.53 -24.54
CA TRP A 82 8.96 21.64 -24.76
C TRP A 82 8.60 20.15 -24.77
N TYR A 83 7.34 19.79 -24.46
CA TYR A 83 6.78 18.45 -24.56
C TYR A 83 5.44 18.46 -25.30
N SER A 84 5.01 17.28 -25.78
CA SER A 84 3.65 17.06 -26.26
C SER A 84 2.89 16.14 -25.30
N ILE A 85 1.60 16.39 -25.10
CA ILE A 85 0.72 15.47 -24.34
C ILE A 85 0.43 14.20 -25.15
N GLU A 86 0.56 14.24 -26.47
CA GLU A 86 0.24 13.10 -27.35
C GLU A 86 1.23 11.94 -27.21
N GLU A 87 2.46 12.20 -26.78
CA GLU A 87 3.48 11.18 -26.51
C GLU A 87 3.51 10.70 -25.05
N ALA A 88 2.59 11.21 -24.21
CA ALA A 88 2.53 10.83 -22.81
C ALA A 88 2.10 9.37 -22.67
N SER A 89 2.82 8.62 -21.82
CA SER A 89 2.41 7.26 -21.43
C SER A 89 1.21 7.26 -20.50
N SER A 90 1.04 8.35 -19.74
CA SER A 90 -0.19 8.59 -19.00
C SER A 90 -0.37 10.06 -18.66
N VAL A 91 -1.63 10.45 -18.48
CA VAL A 91 -2.04 11.77 -18.04
C VAL A 91 -3.02 11.62 -16.89
N GLN A 92 -2.79 12.33 -15.80
CA GLN A 92 -3.66 12.37 -14.63
C GLN A 92 -4.04 13.81 -14.32
N ASP A 93 -5.32 14.13 -14.35
CA ASP A 93 -5.88 15.43 -14.00
C ASP A 93 -6.46 15.37 -12.59
N PHE A 94 -5.99 16.24 -11.70
CA PHE A 94 -6.44 16.36 -10.33
C PHE A 94 -7.17 17.70 -10.14
N LYS A 95 -8.44 17.62 -9.73
CA LYS A 95 -9.28 18.79 -9.48
C LYS A 95 -9.54 18.97 -8.00
N TYR A 96 -9.24 20.16 -7.51
CA TYR A 96 -9.45 20.60 -6.14
C TYR A 96 -10.48 21.74 -6.08
N GLU A 97 -11.23 21.77 -4.99
CA GLU A 97 -12.12 22.87 -4.62
C GLU A 97 -12.00 23.09 -3.11
N GLU A 98 -11.75 24.32 -2.68
CA GLU A 98 -11.55 24.68 -1.26
C GLU A 98 -10.49 23.80 -0.55
N GLY A 99 -9.39 23.48 -1.24
CA GLY A 99 -8.30 22.67 -0.70
C GLY A 99 -8.57 21.16 -0.58
N VAL A 100 -9.71 20.66 -1.03
CA VAL A 100 -10.02 19.21 -1.07
C VAL A 100 -10.10 18.68 -2.50
N LEU A 101 -9.65 17.45 -2.70
CA LEU A 101 -9.70 16.77 -4.01
C LEU A 101 -11.14 16.34 -4.30
N ILE A 102 -11.70 16.81 -5.41
CA ILE A 102 -13.09 16.53 -5.83
C ILE A 102 -13.18 15.62 -7.06
N ALA A 103 -12.12 15.53 -7.87
CA ALA A 103 -12.07 14.60 -8.98
C ALA A 103 -10.64 14.26 -9.41
N GLU A 104 -10.46 13.05 -9.90
CA GLU A 104 -9.27 12.59 -10.61
C GLU A 104 -9.70 11.98 -11.94
N ASN A 105 -9.04 12.35 -13.04
CA ASN A 105 -9.24 11.70 -14.32
C ASN A 105 -7.90 11.19 -14.82
N TYR A 106 -7.86 9.94 -15.22
CA TYR A 106 -6.68 9.30 -15.75
C TYR A 106 -6.92 8.88 -17.19
N ARG A 107 -5.85 8.99 -18.00
CA ARG A 107 -5.75 8.38 -19.32
C ARG A 107 -4.39 7.68 -19.50
N ASP A 108 -4.34 6.44 -19.99
CA ASP A 108 -3.09 5.74 -20.32
C ASP A 108 -2.67 5.96 -21.79
N GLU A 109 -1.61 5.27 -22.19
CA GLU A 109 -1.06 5.25 -23.54
C GLU A 109 -2.03 4.69 -24.58
N ASP A 110 -2.88 3.74 -24.19
CA ASP A 110 -3.94 3.17 -25.03
C ASP A 110 -5.20 4.04 -25.08
N LYS A 111 -5.15 5.20 -24.39
CA LYS A 111 -6.25 6.14 -24.22
C LYS A 111 -7.43 5.58 -23.42
N ALA A 112 -7.23 4.49 -22.70
CA ALA A 112 -8.21 4.00 -21.75
C ALA A 112 -8.33 5.01 -20.62
N THR A 113 -9.58 5.32 -20.25
CA THR A 113 -9.88 6.36 -19.27
C THR A 113 -10.51 5.76 -18.03
N TYR A 114 -10.10 6.29 -16.88
CA TYR A 114 -10.72 6.00 -15.59
C TYR A 114 -10.89 7.30 -14.84
N SER A 115 -12.00 7.42 -14.11
CA SER A 115 -12.31 8.62 -13.35
C SER A 115 -12.69 8.30 -11.92
N HIS A 116 -12.39 9.23 -11.04
CA HIS A 116 -12.83 9.25 -9.66
C HIS A 116 -13.45 10.61 -9.37
N SER A 117 -14.52 10.61 -8.59
CA SER A 117 -15.15 11.82 -8.08
C SER A 117 -15.48 11.64 -6.61
N TYR A 118 -15.41 12.74 -5.86
CA TYR A 118 -15.57 12.74 -4.42
C TYR A 118 -16.61 13.79 -4.02
N THR A 119 -17.53 13.41 -3.15
CA THR A 119 -18.53 14.30 -2.57
C THR A 119 -18.22 14.53 -1.11
N TYR A 120 -18.26 15.80 -0.69
CA TYR A 120 -18.03 16.20 0.69
C TYR A 120 -19.27 16.86 1.28
N GLN A 121 -19.46 16.66 2.59
CA GLN A 121 -20.45 17.37 3.38
C GLN A 121 -19.81 17.74 4.72
N ASN A 122 -19.93 19.01 5.13
CA ASN A 122 -19.34 19.54 6.36
C ASN A 122 -17.82 19.23 6.47
N GLY A 123 -17.10 19.30 5.35
CA GLY A 123 -15.66 19.01 5.27
C GLY A 123 -15.27 17.52 5.33
N MET A 124 -16.23 16.59 5.34
CA MET A 124 -15.97 15.14 5.34
C MET A 124 -16.35 14.52 4.01
N LYS A 125 -15.52 13.60 3.50
CA LYS A 125 -15.83 12.81 2.29
C LYS A 125 -16.97 11.84 2.59
N VAL A 126 -18.16 12.10 2.05
CA VAL A 126 -19.37 11.28 2.26
C VAL A 126 -19.62 10.28 1.13
N SER A 127 -19.02 10.49 -0.04
CA SER A 127 -19.07 9.51 -1.12
C SER A 127 -17.86 9.62 -2.03
N GLU A 128 -17.48 8.49 -2.63
CA GLU A 128 -16.60 8.43 -3.80
C GLU A 128 -17.23 7.58 -4.88
N THR A 129 -17.02 7.96 -6.13
CA THR A 129 -17.49 7.19 -7.30
C THR A 129 -16.34 7.04 -8.27
N SER A 130 -16.04 5.80 -8.65
CA SER A 130 -15.10 5.47 -9.71
C SER A 130 -15.81 4.89 -10.92
N VAL A 131 -15.28 5.18 -12.10
CA VAL A 131 -15.74 4.60 -13.37
C VAL A 131 -14.53 3.98 -14.05
N SER A 132 -14.58 2.66 -14.25
CA SER A 132 -13.55 1.91 -14.97
C SER A 132 -13.74 1.99 -16.48
N VAL A 133 -12.73 1.52 -17.21
CA VAL A 133 -12.66 1.55 -18.68
C VAL A 133 -13.84 0.85 -19.34
N ASP A 134 -14.32 -0.25 -18.75
CA ASP A 134 -15.47 -1.03 -19.23
C ASP A 134 -16.83 -0.37 -18.88
N GLY A 135 -16.82 0.79 -18.22
CA GLY A 135 -18.01 1.51 -17.78
C GLY A 135 -18.58 1.02 -16.45
N THR A 136 -17.93 0.07 -15.77
CA THR A 136 -18.36 -0.34 -14.43
C THR A 136 -18.24 0.83 -13.45
N VAL A 137 -19.35 1.17 -12.80
CA VAL A 137 -19.42 2.25 -11.82
C VAL A 137 -19.35 1.66 -10.42
N THR A 138 -18.33 2.02 -9.65
CA THR A 138 -18.23 1.67 -8.23
C THR A 138 -18.46 2.90 -7.39
N LYS A 139 -19.47 2.87 -6.52
CA LYS A 139 -19.79 3.95 -5.60
C LYS A 139 -19.60 3.48 -4.16
N ILE A 140 -18.88 4.24 -3.37
CA ILE A 140 -18.74 4.02 -1.93
C ILE A 140 -19.38 5.19 -1.20
N ASN A 141 -20.26 4.87 -0.25
CA ASN A 141 -20.88 5.84 0.64
C ASN A 141 -20.29 5.69 2.04
N PHE A 142 -19.95 6.81 2.68
CA PHE A 142 -19.37 6.84 4.01
C PHE A 142 -20.37 7.44 5.01
N THR A 143 -20.55 6.76 6.14
CA THR A 143 -21.40 7.23 7.24
C THR A 143 -20.52 7.62 8.41
N TYR A 144 -20.80 8.78 9.00
CA TYR A 144 -20.05 9.33 10.14
C TYR A 144 -20.97 9.61 11.32
N GLN A 145 -20.39 9.55 12.52
CA GLN A 145 -20.89 10.24 13.70
C GLN A 145 -19.83 11.25 14.12
N ASP A 146 -20.21 12.52 14.15
CA ASP A 146 -19.28 13.66 14.26
C ASP A 146 -18.18 13.57 13.19
N LYS A 147 -16.93 13.31 13.58
CA LYS A 147 -15.77 13.14 12.67
C LYS A 147 -15.29 11.69 12.57
N THR A 148 -15.99 10.75 13.19
CA THR A 148 -15.61 9.33 13.23
C THR A 148 -16.44 8.56 12.22
N MET A 149 -15.78 7.88 11.27
CA MET A 149 -16.44 7.04 10.28
C MET A 149 -17.00 5.78 10.95
N LEU A 150 -18.31 5.54 10.85
CA LEU A 150 -18.98 4.37 11.43
C LEU A 150 -19.17 3.25 10.42
N SER A 151 -19.39 3.57 9.16
CA SER A 151 -19.50 2.56 8.11
C SER A 151 -19.12 3.08 6.73
N LYS A 152 -18.84 2.14 5.83
CA LYS A 152 -18.85 2.38 4.39
C LYS A 152 -19.65 1.31 3.67
N ALA A 153 -20.38 1.68 2.64
CA ALA A 153 -21.15 0.76 1.81
C ALA A 153 -20.74 0.91 0.34
N THR A 154 -20.43 -0.21 -0.31
CA THR A 154 -19.98 -0.28 -1.70
C THR A 154 -21.12 -0.75 -2.59
N PHE A 155 -21.29 -0.07 -3.72
CA PHE A 155 -22.25 -0.39 -4.77
C PHE A 155 -21.53 -0.50 -6.11
N ILE A 156 -21.80 -1.55 -6.87
CA ILE A 156 -21.26 -1.77 -8.21
C ILE A 156 -22.45 -1.74 -9.18
N ASN A 157 -22.44 -0.82 -10.14
CA ASN A 157 -23.55 -0.57 -11.07
C ASN A 157 -24.89 -0.43 -10.32
N ASP A 158 -24.87 0.40 -9.26
CA ASP A 158 -25.98 0.63 -8.32
C ASP A 158 -26.49 -0.62 -7.56
N GLN A 159 -25.80 -1.75 -7.66
CA GLN A 159 -26.09 -2.96 -6.89
C GLN A 159 -25.21 -3.02 -5.64
N PHE A 160 -25.81 -3.30 -4.48
CA PHE A 160 -25.06 -3.50 -3.25
C PHE A 160 -24.01 -4.62 -3.42
N SER A 161 -22.77 -4.32 -3.04
CA SER A 161 -21.66 -5.28 -3.04
C SER A 161 -21.32 -5.71 -1.62
N ASP A 162 -20.96 -4.75 -0.77
CA ASP A 162 -20.57 -4.99 0.62
C ASP A 162 -20.80 -3.77 1.50
N GLU A 163 -20.82 -4.00 2.81
CA GLU A 163 -20.83 -2.95 3.83
C GLU A 163 -19.81 -3.28 4.91
N ILE A 164 -19.07 -2.28 5.37
CA ILE A 164 -18.09 -2.43 6.44
C ILE A 164 -18.50 -1.51 7.59
N HIS A 165 -18.60 -2.07 8.80
CA HIS A 165 -18.88 -1.36 10.04
C HIS A 165 -17.62 -1.24 10.89
N TYR A 166 -17.40 -0.06 11.48
CA TYR A 166 -16.27 0.24 12.35
C TYR A 166 -16.76 0.51 13.77
N SER A 167 -16.11 -0.10 14.76
CA SER A 167 -16.35 0.16 16.18
C SER A 167 -15.09 0.68 16.84
N TYR A 168 -15.21 1.67 17.72
CA TYR A 168 -14.07 2.34 18.37
C TYR A 168 -14.11 2.19 19.88
N HIS A 169 -12.94 2.15 20.52
CA HIS A 169 -12.85 2.27 21.97
C HIS A 169 -13.30 3.66 22.42
N HIS A 170 -14.40 3.72 23.18
CA HIS A 170 -15.03 4.98 23.62
C HIS A 170 -14.08 5.96 24.31
N GLN A 171 -13.05 5.48 25.02
CA GLN A 171 -12.14 6.34 25.79
C GLN A 171 -11.04 6.99 24.95
N HIS A 172 -10.66 6.39 23.80
CA HIS A 172 -9.47 6.79 23.06
C HIS A 172 -9.68 6.96 21.55
N ASN A 173 -10.89 6.71 21.05
CA ASN A 173 -11.25 6.76 19.63
C ASN A 173 -10.31 5.94 18.73
N LEU A 174 -9.79 4.83 19.26
CA LEU A 174 -8.98 3.86 18.52
C LEU A 174 -9.91 2.81 17.92
N LEU A 175 -9.69 2.43 16.67
CA LEU A 175 -10.47 1.42 15.98
C LEU A 175 -10.32 0.09 16.72
N SER A 176 -11.39 -0.44 17.28
CA SER A 176 -11.38 -1.71 18.04
C SER A 176 -11.78 -2.90 17.19
N LYS A 177 -12.64 -2.68 16.18
CA LYS A 177 -13.22 -3.74 15.37
C LYS A 177 -13.67 -3.22 14.00
N GLU A 178 -13.43 -4.02 12.98
CA GLU A 178 -13.97 -3.87 11.63
C GLU A 178 -14.81 -5.11 11.29
N GLN A 179 -16.02 -4.94 10.75
CA GLN A 179 -16.91 -6.03 10.38
C GLN A 179 -17.39 -5.86 8.94
N LYS A 180 -17.10 -6.82 8.08
CA LYS A 180 -17.54 -6.83 6.68
C LYS A 180 -18.80 -7.67 6.52
N PHE A 181 -19.83 -7.09 5.94
CA PHE A 181 -21.09 -7.72 5.61
C PHE A 181 -21.22 -7.88 4.09
N LEU A 182 -21.64 -9.07 3.68
CA LEU A 182 -21.97 -9.38 2.29
C LEU A 182 -23.45 -9.74 2.18
N LYS A 183 -23.98 -9.66 0.97
CA LYS A 183 -25.36 -10.06 0.66
C LYS A 183 -25.38 -11.51 0.16
N ASN A 184 -26.27 -12.32 0.70
CA ASN A 184 -26.67 -13.61 0.12
C ASN A 184 -28.19 -13.64 0.01
N LYS A 185 -28.71 -13.64 -1.23
CA LYS A 185 -30.14 -13.38 -1.52
C LYS A 185 -30.55 -12.07 -0.83
N GLU A 186 -31.66 -12.00 -0.12
CA GLU A 186 -32.10 -10.76 0.55
C GLU A 186 -31.51 -10.52 1.94
N SER A 187 -30.59 -11.36 2.41
CA SER A 187 -30.01 -11.25 3.75
C SER A 187 -28.57 -10.75 3.72
N LEU A 188 -28.25 -9.82 4.61
CA LEU A 188 -26.87 -9.50 4.95
C LEU A 188 -26.33 -10.52 5.96
N TYR A 189 -25.06 -10.90 5.80
CA TYR A 189 -24.38 -11.78 6.74
C TYR A 189 -22.97 -11.26 7.01
N LEU A 190 -22.50 -11.45 8.25
CA LEU A 190 -21.13 -11.12 8.64
C LEU A 190 -20.16 -12.09 7.98
N SER A 191 -19.41 -11.58 7.01
CA SER A 191 -18.44 -12.32 6.19
C SER A 191 -17.09 -12.41 6.90
N SER A 192 -16.57 -11.29 7.39
CA SER A 192 -15.31 -11.24 8.13
C SER A 192 -15.34 -10.20 9.24
N GLU A 193 -14.48 -10.39 10.24
CA GLU A 193 -14.31 -9.48 11.36
C GLU A 193 -12.82 -9.36 11.70
N MET A 194 -12.34 -8.14 11.88
CA MET A 194 -11.00 -7.85 12.40
C MET A 194 -11.14 -7.21 13.77
N LYS A 195 -10.34 -7.67 14.74
CA LYS A 195 -10.23 -7.04 16.06
C LYS A 195 -8.84 -6.50 16.28
N PHE A 196 -8.76 -5.28 16.78
CA PHE A 196 -7.50 -4.58 16.99
C PHE A 196 -7.27 -4.40 18.49
N PHE A 197 -6.06 -4.73 18.93
CA PHE A 197 -5.65 -4.64 20.33
C PHE A 197 -4.43 -3.73 20.45
N TYR A 198 -4.53 -2.78 21.38
CA TYR A 198 -3.51 -1.76 21.60
C TYR A 198 -2.93 -1.90 23.00
N ASN A 199 -1.69 -1.46 23.14
CA ASN A 199 -1.00 -1.43 24.43
C ASN A 199 -1.31 -0.18 25.23
N ALA A 200 -0.70 -0.07 26.42
CA ALA A 200 -0.84 1.10 27.29
C ALA A 200 -0.35 2.40 26.64
N LYS A 201 0.53 2.34 25.63
CA LYS A 201 1.00 3.49 24.84
C LYS A 201 0.13 3.77 23.60
N LYS A 202 -0.96 3.03 23.40
CA LYS A 202 -1.88 3.13 22.25
C LYS A 202 -1.25 2.71 20.92
N GLU A 203 -0.21 1.90 20.96
CA GLU A 203 0.39 1.29 19.78
C GLU A 203 -0.31 -0.04 19.50
N LEU A 204 -0.57 -0.35 18.22
CA LEU A 204 -1.17 -1.62 17.82
C LEU A 204 -0.19 -2.76 18.14
N GLU A 205 -0.64 -3.75 18.91
CA GLU A 205 0.13 -4.93 19.30
C GLU A 205 -0.41 -6.21 18.68
N LYS A 206 -1.71 -6.28 18.41
CA LYS A 206 -2.31 -7.48 17.84
C LYS A 206 -3.51 -7.14 16.96
N THR A 207 -3.62 -7.86 15.86
CA THR A 207 -4.83 -7.93 15.04
C THR A 207 -5.26 -9.38 14.91
N GLU A 208 -6.53 -9.66 15.24
CA GLU A 208 -7.16 -10.97 15.06
C GLU A 208 -8.11 -10.93 13.87
N TYR A 209 -7.98 -11.89 12.94
CA TYR A 209 -8.76 -11.98 11.72
C TYR A 209 -9.70 -13.18 11.78
N TYR A 210 -10.99 -12.89 11.72
CA TYR A 210 -12.07 -13.85 11.70
C TYR A 210 -12.75 -13.86 10.33
N GLY A 211 -13.03 -15.06 9.83
CA GLY A 211 -13.68 -15.27 8.53
C GLY A 211 -14.81 -16.27 8.67
N ARG A 212 -15.89 -16.06 7.92
CA ARG A 212 -16.99 -17.02 7.88
C ARG A 212 -16.57 -18.23 7.07
N TYR A 213 -16.71 -19.40 7.68
CA TYR A 213 -16.51 -20.69 7.05
C TYR A 213 -17.60 -21.63 7.55
N ASP A 214 -18.33 -22.26 6.63
CA ASP A 214 -19.46 -23.15 6.96
C ASP A 214 -20.42 -22.53 8.01
N SER A 215 -20.93 -21.33 7.71
CA SER A 215 -21.87 -20.59 8.56
C SER A 215 -21.35 -20.09 9.93
N LYS A 216 -20.08 -20.34 10.29
CA LYS A 216 -19.47 -19.91 11.55
C LYS A 216 -18.29 -18.97 11.33
N LEU A 217 -18.03 -18.08 12.27
CA LEU A 217 -16.81 -17.27 12.26
C LEU A 217 -15.68 -18.04 12.93
N HIS A 218 -14.55 -18.13 12.23
CA HIS A 218 -13.35 -18.78 12.71
C HIS A 218 -12.18 -17.79 12.73
N LEU A 219 -11.41 -17.79 13.82
CA LEU A 219 -10.11 -17.12 13.86
C LEU A 219 -9.15 -17.88 12.95
N TYR A 220 -8.67 -17.23 11.90
CA TYR A 220 -7.82 -17.88 10.92
C TYR A 220 -6.47 -17.20 10.72
N LYS A 221 -6.30 -15.97 11.24
CA LYS A 221 -5.02 -15.26 11.20
C LYS A 221 -4.85 -14.34 12.41
N ILE A 222 -3.62 -14.21 12.86
CA ILE A 222 -3.18 -13.29 13.91
C ILE A 222 -1.90 -12.61 13.44
N GLU A 223 -1.86 -11.28 13.52
CA GLU A 223 -0.63 -10.50 13.38
C GLU A 223 -0.31 -9.85 14.72
N GLU A 224 0.90 -10.05 15.24
CA GLU A 224 1.36 -9.51 16.51
C GLU A 224 2.66 -8.71 16.36
N THR A 225 2.78 -7.63 17.11
CA THR A 225 4.00 -6.82 17.26
C THR A 225 4.29 -6.59 18.74
N ILE A 226 5.35 -7.22 19.24
CA ILE A 226 5.80 -7.09 20.62
C ILE A 226 6.96 -6.12 20.66
N ARG A 227 6.85 -5.06 21.47
CA ARG A 227 7.89 -4.02 21.60
C ARG A 227 8.62 -4.14 22.93
N LYS A 228 9.95 -4.25 22.90
CA LYS A 228 10.79 -4.33 24.10
C LYS A 228 12.06 -3.52 23.91
N GLY A 229 12.15 -2.36 24.59
CA GLY A 229 13.28 -1.45 24.39
C GLY A 229 13.30 -0.93 22.95
N ASN A 230 14.42 -1.15 22.25
CA ASN A 230 14.59 -0.83 20.83
C ASN A 230 14.38 -2.03 19.90
N GLU A 231 13.78 -3.12 20.38
CA GLU A 231 13.42 -4.29 19.58
C GLU A 231 11.91 -4.37 19.33
N ARG A 232 11.57 -4.85 18.13
CA ARG A 232 10.21 -5.12 17.64
C ARG A 232 10.17 -6.55 17.12
N THR A 233 9.45 -7.43 17.80
CA THR A 233 9.20 -8.80 17.34
C THR A 233 7.85 -8.85 16.65
N MET A 234 7.84 -9.15 15.35
CA MET A 234 6.64 -9.32 14.53
C MET A 234 6.36 -10.81 14.32
N GLN A 235 5.14 -11.25 14.62
CA GLN A 235 4.73 -12.64 14.51
C GLN A 235 3.46 -12.76 13.69
N HIS A 236 3.48 -13.61 12.67
CA HIS A 236 2.29 -13.88 11.86
C HIS A 236 1.89 -15.33 12.04
N PHE A 237 0.66 -15.54 12.47
CA PHE A 237 0.02 -16.85 12.55
C PHE A 237 -1.10 -16.91 11.53
N LEU A 238 -1.20 -18.00 10.78
CA LEU A 238 -2.33 -18.24 9.89
C LEU A 238 -2.66 -19.72 9.79
N VAL A 239 -3.91 -20.02 9.48
CA VAL A 239 -4.31 -21.33 8.95
C VAL A 239 -3.94 -21.32 7.46
N PRO A 240 -3.01 -22.19 7.01
CA PRO A 240 -2.51 -22.17 5.64
C PRO A 240 -3.63 -22.22 4.62
N ASP A 241 -3.47 -21.48 3.52
CA ASP A 241 -4.36 -21.46 2.36
C ASP A 241 -5.83 -21.06 2.62
N VAL A 242 -6.22 -20.75 3.86
CA VAL A 242 -7.64 -20.57 4.15
C VAL A 242 -8.18 -19.21 3.77
N GLU A 243 -7.31 -18.19 3.66
CA GLU A 243 -7.72 -16.82 3.30
C GLU A 243 -8.52 -16.79 1.99
N MET A 244 -8.21 -17.67 1.04
CA MET A 244 -8.90 -17.73 -0.26
C MET A 244 -10.35 -18.27 -0.17
N VAL A 245 -10.69 -18.97 0.92
CA VAL A 245 -11.99 -19.63 1.12
C VAL A 245 -12.78 -19.08 2.31
N MET A 246 -12.34 -17.95 2.86
CA MET A 246 -13.02 -17.28 3.97
C MET A 246 -14.04 -16.26 3.48
N GLY A 247 -15.11 -16.09 4.25
CA GLY A 247 -16.08 -15.01 4.07
C GLY A 247 -17.32 -15.37 3.26
N TYR A 248 -17.48 -16.63 2.85
CA TYR A 248 -18.67 -17.11 2.16
C TYR A 248 -19.80 -17.45 3.14
N TYR A 249 -21.04 -17.37 2.66
CA TYR A 249 -22.23 -17.64 3.48
C TYR A 249 -22.24 -19.07 4.05
N ASP A 250 -22.03 -20.06 3.17
CA ASP A 250 -21.96 -21.49 3.46
C ASP A 250 -20.97 -22.20 2.53
N LEU A 251 -20.72 -23.50 2.77
CA LEU A 251 -19.82 -24.30 1.94
C LEU A 251 -20.28 -24.40 0.48
N ALA A 252 -21.58 -24.46 0.23
CA ALA A 252 -22.11 -24.54 -1.13
C ALA A 252 -21.77 -23.28 -1.93
N SER A 253 -21.99 -22.11 -1.35
CA SER A 253 -21.67 -20.81 -1.95
C SER A 253 -20.17 -20.67 -2.24
N MET A 254 -19.34 -21.14 -1.31
CA MET A 254 -17.88 -21.19 -1.48
C MET A 254 -17.46 -22.14 -2.61
N HIS A 255 -18.00 -23.37 -2.64
CA HIS A 255 -17.69 -24.36 -3.68
C HIS A 255 -18.12 -23.91 -5.07
N ASP A 256 -19.26 -23.22 -5.16
CA ASP A 256 -19.72 -22.65 -6.43
C ASP A 256 -18.80 -21.53 -6.91
N GLN A 257 -18.26 -20.71 -6.00
CA GLN A 257 -17.25 -19.72 -6.36
C GLN A 257 -15.95 -20.39 -6.82
N LEU A 258 -15.45 -21.38 -6.10
CA LEU A 258 -14.25 -22.13 -6.50
C LEU A 258 -14.38 -22.74 -7.90
N LYS A 259 -15.55 -23.32 -8.25
CA LYS A 259 -15.81 -23.82 -9.61
C LYS A 259 -15.78 -22.70 -10.66
N ARG A 260 -16.40 -21.55 -10.38
CA ARG A 260 -16.37 -20.39 -11.29
C ARG A 260 -14.95 -19.90 -11.55
N ASP A 261 -14.08 -20.02 -10.56
CA ASP A 261 -12.68 -19.62 -10.63
C ASP A 261 -11.77 -20.73 -11.20
N ASN A 262 -12.32 -21.85 -11.67
CA ASN A 262 -11.59 -23.03 -12.17
C ASN A 262 -10.68 -23.68 -11.11
N LEU A 263 -11.15 -23.69 -9.85
CA LEU A 263 -10.49 -24.27 -8.68
C LEU A 263 -11.25 -25.49 -8.13
N GLU A 264 -11.82 -26.33 -9.01
CA GLU A 264 -12.60 -27.50 -8.62
C GLU A 264 -11.83 -28.47 -7.73
N TRP A 265 -10.51 -28.57 -7.92
CA TRP A 265 -9.63 -29.40 -7.08
C TRP A 265 -9.72 -29.02 -5.60
N ALA A 266 -9.92 -27.73 -5.29
CA ALA A 266 -9.94 -27.18 -3.94
C ALA A 266 -11.24 -27.54 -3.18
N VAL A 267 -12.32 -27.88 -3.88
CA VAL A 267 -13.61 -28.27 -3.29
C VAL A 267 -13.47 -29.47 -2.34
N SER A 268 -12.62 -30.43 -2.71
CA SER A 268 -12.39 -31.64 -1.90
C SER A 268 -11.59 -31.37 -0.62
N ILE A 269 -10.70 -30.38 -0.67
CA ILE A 269 -9.81 -29.98 0.43
C ILE A 269 -10.59 -29.16 1.44
N PHE A 270 -11.27 -28.10 0.97
CA PHE A 270 -12.04 -27.19 1.81
C PHE A 270 -13.45 -27.73 2.03
N ASN A 271 -13.55 -28.75 2.88
CA ASN A 271 -14.81 -29.35 3.31
C ASN A 271 -15.13 -28.97 4.77
N ALA A 272 -16.29 -29.39 5.28
CA ALA A 272 -16.77 -29.07 6.63
C ALA A 272 -15.78 -29.40 7.77
N GLN A 273 -14.84 -30.32 7.56
CA GLN A 273 -13.86 -30.70 8.58
C GLN A 273 -12.61 -29.82 8.58
N TYR A 274 -12.32 -29.10 7.50
CA TYR A 274 -11.05 -28.37 7.30
C TYR A 274 -10.71 -27.44 8.47
N MET A 275 -11.65 -26.57 8.86
CA MET A 275 -11.45 -25.63 9.96
C MET A 275 -11.43 -26.26 11.36
N THR A 276 -11.77 -27.53 11.46
CA THR A 276 -11.69 -28.27 12.73
C THR A 276 -10.41 -29.09 12.86
N THR A 277 -9.72 -29.37 11.74
CA THR A 277 -8.52 -30.20 11.70
C THR A 277 -7.25 -29.37 11.59
N VAL A 278 -7.27 -28.26 10.84
CA VAL A 278 -6.13 -27.38 10.64
C VAL A 278 -6.08 -26.33 11.74
N LYS A 279 -4.89 -26.11 12.30
CA LYS A 279 -4.65 -25.13 13.37
C LYS A 279 -3.92 -23.91 12.83
N LEU A 280 -4.06 -22.79 13.55
CA LEU A 280 -3.17 -21.65 13.39
C LEU A 280 -1.72 -22.09 13.62
N GLN A 281 -0.87 -21.81 12.65
CA GLN A 281 0.57 -22.04 12.73
C GLN A 281 1.31 -20.71 12.54
N ARG A 282 2.44 -20.54 13.22
CA ARG A 282 3.32 -19.40 13.00
C ARG A 282 4.01 -19.60 11.65
N VAL A 283 3.88 -18.64 10.74
CA VAL A 283 4.47 -18.70 9.39
C VAL A 283 5.60 -17.70 9.19
N ASN A 284 5.64 -16.64 10.00
CA ASN A 284 6.70 -15.65 9.99
C ASN A 284 7.00 -15.20 11.42
N LEU A 285 8.29 -15.10 11.73
CA LEU A 285 8.82 -14.45 12.91
C LEU A 285 9.98 -13.55 12.48
N THR A 286 9.82 -12.24 12.62
CA THR A 286 10.87 -11.26 12.32
C THR A 286 11.17 -10.44 13.56
N ILE A 287 12.45 -10.17 13.83
CA ILE A 287 12.88 -9.30 14.93
C ILE A 287 13.68 -8.14 14.35
N ASP A 288 13.14 -6.94 14.49
CA ASP A 288 13.81 -5.71 14.10
C ASP A 288 14.38 -5.01 15.34
N ARG A 289 15.61 -4.50 15.21
CA ARG A 289 16.18 -3.55 16.16
C ARG A 289 16.28 -2.19 15.48
N VAL A 290 15.92 -1.14 16.21
CA VAL A 290 15.96 0.26 15.73
C VAL A 290 17.02 1.10 16.47
N ASP A 291 17.45 2.19 15.84
CA ASP A 291 18.24 3.25 16.48
C ASP A 291 17.36 4.25 17.24
N ASN A 292 17.96 5.35 17.70
CA ASN A 292 17.28 6.39 18.48
C ASN A 292 16.32 7.27 17.65
N GLN A 293 16.35 7.18 16.32
CA GLN A 293 15.40 7.84 15.42
C GLN A 293 14.36 6.87 14.85
N ASP A 294 14.27 5.67 15.44
CA ASP A 294 13.35 4.61 15.03
C ASP A 294 13.66 3.98 13.66
N ASN A 295 14.86 4.20 13.12
CA ASN A 295 15.29 3.57 11.87
C ASN A 295 15.87 2.18 12.17
N ILE A 296 15.55 1.19 11.32
CA ILE A 296 16.01 -0.18 11.46
C ILE A 296 17.54 -0.23 11.33
N VAL A 297 18.20 -0.94 12.25
CA VAL A 297 19.65 -1.21 12.25
C VAL A 297 19.99 -2.70 12.16
N GLU A 298 19.01 -3.57 12.42
CA GLU A 298 19.14 -5.02 12.30
C GLU A 298 17.77 -5.64 12.08
N THR A 299 17.68 -6.60 11.15
CA THR A 299 16.50 -7.45 10.94
C THR A 299 16.94 -8.91 10.99
N LYS A 300 16.30 -9.70 11.85
CA LYS A 300 16.47 -11.15 11.91
C LYS A 300 15.20 -11.83 11.42
N MET A 301 15.36 -12.71 10.44
CA MET A 301 14.32 -13.63 10.00
C MET A 301 14.52 -14.94 10.75
N MET A 302 13.55 -15.32 11.56
CA MET A 302 13.63 -16.49 12.42
C MET A 302 12.78 -17.62 11.84
N HIS A 303 13.21 -18.87 12.05
CA HIS A 303 12.43 -20.05 11.75
C HIS A 303 11.13 -19.98 12.57
N PRO A 304 9.95 -20.15 11.94
CA PRO A 304 8.67 -19.98 12.63
C PRO A 304 8.38 -20.98 13.76
N GLU A 305 9.25 -21.94 14.06
CA GLU A 305 8.95 -23.00 15.04
C GLU A 305 10.16 -23.41 15.88
N LYS A 306 11.36 -23.31 15.31
CA LYS A 306 12.60 -23.77 15.96
C LYS A 306 13.34 -22.68 16.72
N ASP A 307 12.84 -21.43 16.64
CA ASP A 307 13.51 -20.22 17.16
C ASP A 307 14.97 -20.08 16.68
N GLU A 308 15.25 -20.62 15.49
CA GLU A 308 16.54 -20.58 14.80
C GLU A 308 16.62 -19.33 13.90
N GLU A 309 17.74 -18.59 13.92
CA GLU A 309 17.95 -17.48 12.98
C GLU A 309 18.19 -18.07 11.57
N MET A 310 17.32 -17.76 10.62
CA MET A 310 17.44 -18.20 9.22
C MET A 310 18.23 -17.22 8.37
N ALA A 311 18.06 -15.92 8.63
CA ALA A 311 18.77 -14.88 7.92
C ALA A 311 18.88 -13.63 8.79
N LYS A 312 19.93 -12.85 8.55
CA LYS A 312 20.16 -11.60 9.23
C LYS A 312 20.65 -10.53 8.28
N VAL A 313 20.09 -9.34 8.45
CA VAL A 313 20.45 -8.13 7.71
C VAL A 313 20.83 -7.05 8.72
N LEU A 314 21.93 -6.35 8.45
CA LEU A 314 22.40 -5.22 9.25
C LEU A 314 22.29 -3.94 8.43
N TYR A 315 21.98 -2.84 9.09
CA TYR A 315 21.89 -1.53 8.46
C TYR A 315 22.80 -0.53 9.18
N ARG A 316 23.58 0.21 8.41
CA ARG A 316 24.31 1.39 8.88
C ARG A 316 23.59 2.63 8.40
N ASN A 317 22.95 3.32 9.34
CA ASN A 317 22.27 4.60 9.11
C ASN A 317 23.26 5.73 9.42
N GLU A 318 23.52 6.59 8.44
CA GLU A 318 24.34 7.79 8.62
C GLU A 318 23.45 9.02 8.48
N TYR A 319 23.67 10.00 9.34
CA TYR A 319 22.88 11.22 9.40
C TYR A 319 23.78 12.42 9.13
N ASN A 320 23.27 13.39 8.37
CA ASN A 320 23.98 14.63 8.12
C ASN A 320 23.96 15.58 9.34
N ASP A 321 24.62 16.73 9.24
CA ASP A 321 24.70 17.75 10.30
C ASP A 321 23.32 18.28 10.75
N LYS A 322 22.28 18.10 9.94
CA LYS A 322 20.88 18.47 10.21
C LYS A 322 20.08 17.30 10.81
N SER A 323 20.74 16.21 11.20
CA SER A 323 20.16 14.97 11.73
C SER A 323 19.19 14.27 10.77
N LEU A 324 19.28 14.53 9.47
CA LEU A 324 18.52 13.83 8.44
C LEU A 324 19.31 12.64 7.92
N LEU A 325 18.62 11.53 7.65
CA LEU A 325 19.22 10.30 7.14
C LEU A 325 19.88 10.56 5.77
N GLU A 326 21.19 10.44 5.68
CA GLU A 326 21.96 10.66 4.47
C GLU A 326 22.29 9.35 3.75
N PHE A 327 22.64 8.30 4.50
CA PHE A 327 22.91 6.96 3.96
C PHE A 327 22.21 5.87 4.75
N VAL A 328 21.77 4.84 4.03
CA VAL A 328 21.45 3.53 4.60
C VAL A 328 22.25 2.49 3.83
N ILE A 329 23.20 1.86 4.50
CA ILE A 329 24.00 0.77 3.93
C ILE A 329 23.50 -0.55 4.50
N CYS A 330 23.07 -1.43 3.63
CA CYS A 330 22.52 -2.74 3.95
C CYS A 330 23.61 -3.80 3.79
N TYR A 331 23.79 -4.64 4.80
CA TYR A 331 24.70 -5.76 4.79
C TYR A 331 23.92 -7.06 5.00
N ARG A 332 24.13 -8.06 4.14
CA ARG A 332 23.69 -9.43 4.41
C ARG A 332 24.73 -10.12 5.29
N VAL A 333 24.28 -10.93 6.24
CA VAL A 333 25.16 -11.81 7.02
C VAL A 333 25.11 -13.20 6.40
N THR A 334 26.26 -13.71 5.95
CA THR A 334 26.37 -15.05 5.36
C THR A 334 26.30 -16.14 6.44
N GLU A 335 26.14 -17.40 6.02
CA GLU A 335 26.13 -18.57 6.92
C GLU A 335 27.41 -18.65 7.79
N ASP A 336 28.55 -18.20 7.26
CA ASP A 336 29.84 -18.14 7.98
C ASP A 336 29.94 -16.93 8.95
N GLY A 337 28.89 -16.12 9.06
CA GLY A 337 28.85 -14.91 9.89
C GLY A 337 29.57 -13.69 9.30
N LYS A 338 29.98 -13.73 8.02
CA LYS A 338 30.61 -12.58 7.35
C LYS A 338 29.55 -11.58 6.90
N THR A 339 29.86 -10.31 7.03
CA THR A 339 29.01 -9.22 6.51
C THR A 339 29.43 -8.85 5.10
N GLU A 340 28.50 -8.90 4.17
CA GLU A 340 28.69 -8.47 2.78
C GLU A 340 27.76 -7.30 2.48
N GLU A 341 28.29 -6.21 1.93
CA GLU A 341 27.47 -5.09 1.48
C GLU A 341 26.53 -5.57 0.38
N ASN A 342 25.23 -5.40 0.61
CA ASN A 342 24.17 -5.83 -0.28
C ASN A 342 23.64 -4.64 -1.09
N SER A 343 23.45 -3.49 -0.44
CA SER A 343 22.99 -2.28 -1.12
C SER A 343 23.27 -1.00 -0.33
N ILE A 344 23.23 0.14 -1.04
CA ILE A 344 23.34 1.48 -0.47
C ILE A 344 22.16 2.32 -0.95
N ARG A 345 21.50 3.03 -0.04
CA ARG A 345 20.62 4.17 -0.33
C ARG A 345 21.28 5.46 0.11
N LYS A 346 21.24 6.48 -0.74
CA LYS A 346 21.68 7.84 -0.43
C LYS A 346 20.56 8.84 -0.66
N PHE A 347 20.38 9.73 0.29
CA PHE A 347 19.35 10.77 0.28
C PHE A 347 19.99 12.16 0.18
N TYR A 348 19.41 13.00 -0.68
CA TYR A 348 19.79 14.39 -0.84
C TYR A 348 18.60 15.28 -0.55
N TYR A 349 18.83 16.32 0.24
CA TYR A 349 17.81 17.27 0.66
C TYR A 349 18.06 18.64 0.05
N LYS A 350 17.00 19.41 -0.15
CA LYS A 350 17.11 20.84 -0.46
C LYS A 350 17.71 21.56 0.75
N ASP A 351 18.73 22.38 0.52
CA ASP A 351 19.41 23.13 1.57
C ASP A 351 18.51 24.04 2.40
#